data_AF-A0A523XB27-F1
#
_entry.id   AF-A0A523XB27-F1
#
_cell.length_a   1.000
_cell.length_b   1.000
_cell.length_c   1.000
_cell.angle_alpha   90.00
_cell.angle_beta   90.00
_cell.angle_gamma   90.00
#
_symmetry.space_group_name_H-M   'P 1'
#
loop_
_entity.id
_entity.type
_entity.pdbx_description
1 polymer ?
#
loop_
_entity_poly.entity_id
_entity_poly.type
_entity_poly.pdbx_seq_one_letter_code
_entity_poly.pdbx_strand_id
1 'polypeptide(L)'
;MVTKEDINELKIKNRGELYKLLQEQKDNGTILFLLEHLGRLPSGFNGECFISLLQNKDDQIRFLAVKNIGKLSSDYYLETVYRVAREDQNSQIRREAISTVGRMRSPKAIPFLLEMLNDSDPKVVLQAIRALLVFRSNPTVQGALKELITHPNEMIQSVLRKEFFSKKSLPVSREKHAEFPNFMKNVVVYGDVREILKYVPDESAHLTFTSPPYYNARDYSIYQSYSEYLEFLADVFKEVHRITKEGRFFLLNTSPIIIPRFSRQHSSKRYPIPFDIHPYLIQMGWEFIDDIVWVKPEASVKNRNAGFLQHRKPLAYKPNPVTEYVMVYRKKTDKLIDWAMRQYDWDTVKQSKVLEEYETSNIWEIDPVFDKVHSAVFPKELCNRVIKLYSYKGDLIFDPFAGSGTLGKAAIDLDRYFFLTEKERKYIERIRQEIGSKSLFDETESHILHIEEFRKLAKGENR
;
A
#
# COMPACT_ATOMS: atom_id res chain seq x y z
N MET A 1 -27.25 38.80 -3.57
CA MET A 1 -26.54 37.51 -3.52
C MET A 1 -27.11 36.74 -2.35
N VAL A 2 -27.58 35.51 -2.53
CA VAL A 2 -28.19 34.73 -1.43
C VAL A 2 -27.08 34.32 -0.46
N THR A 3 -27.24 34.58 0.83
CA THR A 3 -26.27 34.23 1.88
C THR A 3 -26.61 32.89 2.55
N LYS A 4 -25.70 32.34 3.36
CA LYS A 4 -25.96 31.10 4.14
C LYS A 4 -27.06 31.29 5.18
N GLU A 5 -27.20 32.50 5.72
CA GLU A 5 -28.24 32.87 6.68
C GLU A 5 -29.61 32.90 5.99
N ASP A 6 -29.68 33.47 4.78
CA ASP A 6 -30.89 33.44 3.95
C ASP A 6 -31.35 32.01 3.65
N ILE A 7 -30.40 31.10 3.35
CA ILE A 7 -30.70 29.67 3.10
C ILE A 7 -31.26 28.98 4.35
N ASN A 8 -30.78 29.34 5.55
CA ASN A 8 -31.34 28.81 6.79
C ASN A 8 -32.76 29.32 7.03
N GLU A 9 -33.04 30.58 6.76
CA GLU A 9 -34.40 31.11 6.86
C GLU A 9 -35.34 30.47 5.83
N LEU A 10 -34.92 30.32 4.57
CA LEU A 10 -35.70 29.69 3.49
C LEU A 10 -36.07 28.22 3.76
N LYS A 11 -35.34 27.53 4.65
CA LYS A 11 -35.69 26.17 5.10
C LYS A 11 -36.77 26.16 6.17
N ILE A 12 -36.78 27.16 7.04
CA ILE A 12 -37.61 27.20 8.26
C ILE A 12 -38.92 27.93 8.00
N LYS A 13 -38.85 29.08 7.33
CA LYS A 13 -39.99 29.87 6.91
C LYS A 13 -40.45 29.36 5.55
N ASN A 14 -41.66 28.84 5.51
CA ASN A 14 -42.47 28.63 4.31
C ASN A 14 -42.20 27.37 3.46
N ARG A 15 -43.14 26.41 3.51
CA ARG A 15 -43.15 25.10 2.82
C ARG A 15 -43.15 25.15 1.27
N GLY A 16 -42.70 26.25 0.65
CA GLY A 16 -42.65 26.41 -0.80
C GLY A 16 -41.82 27.58 -1.33
N GLU A 17 -41.20 28.42 -0.49
CA GLU A 17 -40.38 29.53 -1.00
C GLU A 17 -39.07 29.05 -1.63
N LEU A 18 -38.37 28.12 -0.99
CA LEU A 18 -37.22 27.47 -1.59
C LEU A 18 -37.58 26.73 -2.88
N TYR A 19 -38.78 26.13 -2.93
CA TYR A 19 -39.30 25.50 -4.14
C TYR A 19 -39.49 26.52 -5.27
N LYS A 20 -40.18 27.63 -5.01
CA LYS A 20 -40.38 28.72 -5.99
C LYS A 20 -39.05 29.29 -6.45
N LEU A 21 -38.14 29.57 -5.52
CA LEU A 21 -36.81 30.09 -5.82
C LEU A 21 -36.03 29.15 -6.75
N LEU A 22 -36.02 27.84 -6.45
CA LEU A 22 -35.32 26.87 -7.28
C LEU A 22 -35.99 26.65 -8.65
N GLN A 23 -37.31 26.82 -8.76
CA GLN A 23 -38.02 26.71 -10.04
C GLN A 23 -37.86 27.96 -10.93
N GLU A 24 -37.88 29.14 -10.33
CA GLU A 24 -37.76 30.42 -11.05
C GLU A 24 -36.31 30.75 -11.40
N GLN A 25 -35.35 30.15 -10.69
CA GLN A 25 -33.93 30.39 -10.92
C GLN A 25 -33.43 29.68 -12.18
N LYS A 26 -32.84 30.47 -13.10
CA LYS A 26 -32.24 29.96 -14.35
C LYS A 26 -30.71 29.91 -14.31
N ASP A 27 -30.10 30.59 -13.32
CA ASP A 27 -28.65 30.60 -13.15
C ASP A 27 -28.16 29.34 -12.41
N ASN A 28 -27.37 28.52 -13.11
CA ASN A 28 -26.81 27.29 -12.54
C ASN A 28 -25.90 27.56 -11.33
N GLY A 29 -25.13 28.65 -11.33
CA GLY A 29 -24.23 28.99 -10.22
C GLY A 29 -25.00 29.21 -8.92
N THR A 30 -26.12 29.91 -8.99
CA THR A 30 -27.00 30.14 -7.84
C THR A 30 -27.68 28.86 -7.38
N ILE A 31 -28.15 28.01 -8.31
CA ILE A 31 -28.74 26.70 -7.96
C ILE A 31 -27.72 25.82 -7.23
N LEU A 32 -26.49 25.73 -7.75
CA LEU A 32 -25.41 24.98 -7.12
C LEU A 32 -25.11 25.50 -5.71
N PHE A 33 -24.92 26.80 -5.57
CA PHE A 33 -24.66 27.43 -4.28
C PHE A 33 -25.77 27.11 -3.27
N LEU A 34 -27.03 27.22 -3.67
CA LEU A 34 -28.17 26.87 -2.83
C LEU A 34 -28.11 25.40 -2.38
N LEU A 35 -28.01 24.46 -3.33
CA LEU A 35 -28.06 23.02 -3.06
C LEU A 35 -26.90 22.53 -2.17
N GLU A 36 -25.70 23.12 -2.31
CA GLU A 36 -24.53 22.81 -1.49
C GLU A 36 -24.71 23.22 -0.02
N HIS A 37 -25.43 24.33 0.21
CA HIS A 37 -25.52 24.97 1.51
C HIS A 37 -26.80 24.65 2.29
N LEU A 38 -27.69 23.80 1.75
CA LEU A 38 -28.93 23.40 2.44
C LEU A 38 -28.70 22.71 3.79
N GLY A 39 -27.57 22.02 4.00
CA GLY A 39 -27.29 21.34 5.27
C GLY A 39 -28.37 20.30 5.63
N ARG A 40 -28.80 20.24 6.90
CA ARG A 40 -29.91 19.39 7.36
C ARG A 40 -31.26 20.01 7.00
N LEU A 41 -32.18 19.19 6.48
CA LEU A 41 -33.55 19.62 6.15
C LEU A 41 -34.50 19.38 7.34
N PRO A 42 -35.50 20.25 7.55
CA PRO A 42 -36.54 20.04 8.57
C PRO A 42 -37.36 18.78 8.33
N SER A 43 -37.95 18.24 9.40
CA SER A 43 -38.87 17.11 9.28
C SER A 43 -40.13 17.51 8.50
N GLY A 44 -40.57 16.68 7.57
CA GLY A 44 -41.71 16.97 6.69
C GLY A 44 -41.43 18.01 5.59
N PHE A 45 -40.15 18.31 5.30
CA PHE A 45 -39.78 19.15 4.16
C PHE A 45 -40.25 18.52 2.83
N ASN A 46 -40.87 19.33 1.98
CA ASN A 46 -41.33 18.90 0.67
C ASN A 46 -40.17 18.90 -0.35
N GLY A 47 -39.73 17.71 -0.77
CA GLY A 47 -38.62 17.50 -1.70
C GLY A 47 -38.95 17.68 -3.19
N GLU A 48 -40.17 18.07 -3.57
CA GLU A 48 -40.56 18.25 -4.99
C GLU A 48 -39.62 19.19 -5.76
N CYS A 49 -39.00 20.17 -5.08
CA CYS A 49 -38.06 21.12 -5.70
C CYS A 49 -36.82 20.42 -6.27
N PHE A 50 -36.42 19.30 -5.68
CA PHE A 50 -35.27 18.54 -6.14
C PHE A 50 -35.64 17.67 -7.35
N ILE A 51 -36.89 17.20 -7.44
CA ILE A 51 -37.34 16.35 -8.55
C ILE A 51 -37.24 17.10 -9.87
N SER A 52 -37.66 18.37 -9.92
CA SER A 52 -37.54 19.19 -11.13
C SER A 52 -36.08 19.39 -11.59
N LEU A 53 -35.12 19.28 -10.67
CA LEU A 53 -33.70 19.45 -10.97
C LEU A 53 -33.03 18.15 -11.46
N LEU A 54 -33.70 17.00 -11.37
CA LEU A 54 -33.17 15.71 -11.84
C LEU A 54 -33.05 15.62 -13.36
N GLN A 55 -33.66 16.52 -14.11
CA GLN A 55 -33.55 16.60 -15.58
C GLN A 55 -32.67 17.77 -16.04
N ASN A 56 -31.94 18.40 -15.11
CA ASN A 56 -31.06 19.51 -15.45
C ASN A 56 -29.88 19.02 -16.31
N LYS A 57 -29.46 19.81 -17.29
CA LYS A 57 -28.31 19.50 -18.15
C LYS A 57 -26.98 19.44 -17.40
N ASP A 58 -26.91 20.11 -16.25
CA ASP A 58 -25.73 20.15 -15.38
C ASP A 58 -25.69 18.95 -14.43
N ASP A 59 -24.63 18.15 -14.54
CA ASP A 59 -24.43 16.93 -13.76
C ASP A 59 -24.30 17.20 -12.26
N GLN A 60 -23.67 18.32 -11.86
CA GLN A 60 -23.49 18.65 -10.45
C GLN A 60 -24.81 19.07 -9.81
N ILE A 61 -25.68 19.78 -10.55
CA ILE A 61 -27.04 20.08 -10.09
C ILE A 61 -27.83 18.78 -9.89
N ARG A 62 -27.84 17.88 -10.87
CA ARG A 62 -28.52 16.58 -10.75
C ARG A 62 -27.99 15.76 -9.57
N PHE A 63 -26.66 15.68 -9.42
CA PHE A 63 -26.01 15.00 -8.29
C PHE A 63 -26.47 15.56 -6.94
N LEU A 64 -26.43 16.89 -6.77
CA LEU A 64 -26.81 17.54 -5.53
C LEU A 64 -28.32 17.43 -5.27
N ALA A 65 -29.15 17.41 -6.31
CA ALA A 65 -30.59 17.17 -6.18
C ALA A 65 -30.85 15.77 -5.60
N VAL A 66 -30.26 14.71 -6.18
CA VAL A 66 -30.34 13.34 -5.64
C VAL A 66 -29.84 13.28 -4.19
N LYS A 67 -28.68 13.88 -3.91
CA LYS A 67 -28.09 13.91 -2.58
C LYS A 67 -29.02 14.55 -1.54
N ASN A 68 -29.69 15.66 -1.91
CA ASN A 68 -30.65 16.36 -1.06
C ASN A 68 -31.96 15.59 -0.89
N ILE A 69 -32.48 14.90 -1.92
CA ILE A 69 -33.61 13.97 -1.78
C ILE A 69 -33.31 12.91 -0.72
N GLY A 70 -32.09 12.35 -0.72
CA GLY A 70 -31.70 11.34 0.26
C GLY A 70 -31.63 11.84 1.71
N LYS A 71 -31.65 13.15 1.97
CA LYS A 71 -31.76 13.70 3.32
C LYS A 71 -33.19 13.58 3.89
N LEU A 72 -34.18 13.39 3.03
CA LEU A 72 -35.59 13.24 3.41
C LEU A 72 -35.92 11.84 3.89
N SER A 73 -35.12 10.84 3.50
CA SER A 73 -35.25 9.44 3.92
C SER A 73 -36.68 8.88 3.82
N SER A 74 -37.41 9.27 2.77
CA SER A 74 -38.81 8.88 2.54
C SER A 74 -38.95 7.98 1.33
N ASP A 75 -39.64 6.85 1.50
CA ASP A 75 -39.98 5.89 0.45
C ASP A 75 -40.81 6.50 -0.69
N TYR A 76 -41.44 7.64 -0.44
CA TYR A 76 -42.16 8.39 -1.48
C TYR A 76 -41.29 8.70 -2.70
N TYR A 77 -39.99 8.97 -2.49
CA TYR A 77 -39.07 9.31 -3.56
C TYR A 77 -38.37 8.10 -4.19
N LEU A 78 -38.66 6.88 -3.73
CA LEU A 78 -37.93 5.67 -4.11
C LEU A 78 -37.92 5.45 -5.63
N GLU A 79 -39.10 5.45 -6.26
CA GLU A 79 -39.24 5.26 -7.72
C GLU A 79 -38.53 6.36 -8.52
N THR A 80 -38.66 7.60 -8.06
CA THR A 80 -38.03 8.75 -8.72
C THR A 80 -36.51 8.65 -8.69
N VAL A 81 -35.93 8.28 -7.55
CA VAL A 81 -34.48 8.13 -7.43
C VAL A 81 -33.98 6.86 -8.12
N TYR A 82 -34.74 5.76 -8.08
CA TYR A 82 -34.41 4.54 -8.79
C TYR A 82 -34.32 4.75 -10.31
N ARG A 83 -35.26 5.52 -10.88
CA ARG A 83 -35.18 5.92 -12.30
C ARG A 83 -33.87 6.64 -12.63
N VAL A 84 -33.43 7.57 -11.77
CA VAL A 84 -32.13 8.24 -11.93
C VAL A 84 -30.98 7.23 -11.84
N ALA A 85 -31.05 6.28 -10.90
CA ALA A 85 -30.06 5.22 -10.77
C ALA A 85 -29.93 4.34 -12.03
N ARG A 86 -31.01 4.20 -12.83
CA ARG A 86 -31.02 3.37 -14.04
C ARG A 86 -30.68 4.15 -15.31
N GLU A 87 -31.12 5.39 -15.43
CA GLU A 87 -31.15 6.12 -16.70
C GLU A 87 -30.07 7.21 -16.83
N ASP A 88 -29.53 7.73 -15.72
CA ASP A 88 -28.55 8.82 -15.78
C ASP A 88 -27.25 8.35 -16.43
N GLN A 89 -26.76 9.11 -17.41
CA GLN A 89 -25.54 8.79 -18.14
C GLN A 89 -24.29 8.90 -17.25
N ASN A 90 -24.33 9.74 -16.21
CA ASN A 90 -23.23 9.92 -15.29
C ASN A 90 -23.27 8.89 -14.15
N SER A 91 -22.25 8.03 -14.09
CA SER A 91 -22.19 6.96 -13.10
C SER A 91 -22.04 7.45 -11.65
N GLN A 92 -21.49 8.66 -11.42
CA GLN A 92 -21.44 9.23 -10.09
C GLN A 92 -22.84 9.57 -9.57
N ILE A 93 -23.73 10.03 -10.44
CA ILE A 93 -25.13 10.32 -10.11
C ILE A 93 -25.87 9.01 -9.87
N ARG A 94 -25.70 8.01 -10.75
CA ARG A 94 -26.28 6.66 -10.52
C ARG A 94 -25.85 6.09 -9.17
N ARG A 95 -24.55 6.19 -8.84
CA ARG A 95 -24.01 5.77 -7.54
C ARG A 95 -24.66 6.51 -6.36
N GLU A 96 -24.80 7.82 -6.43
CA GLU A 96 -25.44 8.60 -5.36
C GLU A 96 -26.94 8.30 -5.25
N ALA A 97 -27.61 7.98 -6.36
CA ALA A 97 -29.00 7.54 -6.36
C ALA A 97 -29.16 6.21 -5.63
N ILE A 98 -28.31 5.22 -5.91
CA ILE A 98 -28.30 3.94 -5.17
C ILE A 98 -27.97 4.14 -3.69
N SER A 99 -26.99 4.98 -3.37
CA SER A 99 -26.67 5.36 -1.99
C SER A 99 -27.91 5.95 -1.29
N THR A 100 -28.64 6.84 -1.97
CA THR A 100 -29.88 7.44 -1.48
C THR A 100 -30.97 6.40 -1.25
N VAL A 101 -31.21 5.51 -2.21
CA VAL A 101 -32.15 4.38 -2.09
C VAL A 101 -31.79 3.50 -0.88
N GLY A 102 -30.51 3.15 -0.71
CA GLY A 102 -30.04 2.37 0.44
C GLY A 102 -30.23 3.09 1.79
N ARG A 103 -30.07 4.43 1.82
CA ARG A 103 -30.28 5.26 3.02
C ARG A 103 -31.74 5.31 3.47
N MET A 104 -32.70 5.07 2.58
CA MET A 104 -34.12 4.97 2.94
C MET A 104 -34.41 3.72 3.78
N ARG A 105 -33.57 2.67 3.69
CA ARG A 105 -33.70 1.39 4.43
C ARG A 105 -35.06 0.70 4.25
N SER A 106 -35.72 0.96 3.13
CA SER A 106 -37.00 0.33 2.79
C SER A 106 -36.79 -1.05 2.17
N PRO A 107 -37.47 -2.11 2.65
CA PRO A 107 -37.50 -3.39 1.96
C PRO A 107 -38.01 -3.31 0.52
N LYS A 108 -38.81 -2.29 0.18
CA LYS A 108 -39.29 -2.03 -1.20
C LYS A 108 -38.14 -1.72 -2.17
N ALA A 109 -37.00 -1.27 -1.65
CA ALA A 109 -35.82 -0.98 -2.45
C ALA A 109 -35.07 -2.24 -2.93
N ILE A 110 -35.30 -3.41 -2.32
CA ILE A 110 -34.52 -4.61 -2.60
C ILE A 110 -34.53 -4.98 -4.09
N PRO A 111 -35.68 -5.06 -4.80
CA PRO A 111 -35.69 -5.38 -6.24
C PRO A 111 -34.87 -4.38 -7.07
N PHE A 112 -34.99 -3.08 -6.77
CA PHE A 112 -34.24 -2.03 -7.45
C PHE A 112 -32.73 -2.16 -7.22
N LEU A 113 -32.33 -2.40 -5.98
CA LEU A 113 -30.91 -2.57 -5.63
C LEU A 113 -30.31 -3.84 -6.26
N LEU A 114 -31.09 -4.91 -6.39
CA LEU A 114 -30.66 -6.15 -7.06
C LEU A 114 -30.42 -5.93 -8.55
N GLU A 115 -31.27 -5.15 -9.24
CA GLU A 115 -31.06 -4.82 -10.65
C GLU A 115 -29.74 -4.09 -10.88
N MET A 116 -29.41 -3.15 -9.98
CA MET A 116 -28.19 -2.35 -10.07
C MET A 116 -26.89 -3.15 -9.86
N LEU A 117 -26.97 -4.43 -9.48
CA LEU A 117 -25.81 -5.33 -9.47
C LEU A 117 -25.28 -5.61 -10.89
N ASN A 118 -26.06 -5.31 -11.93
CA ASN A 118 -25.69 -5.50 -13.34
C ASN A 118 -25.21 -4.19 -14.02
N ASP A 119 -24.99 -3.10 -13.27
CA ASP A 119 -24.47 -1.86 -13.87
C ASP A 119 -23.07 -2.06 -14.45
N SER A 120 -22.76 -1.37 -15.54
CA SER A 120 -21.46 -1.45 -16.22
C SER A 120 -20.32 -0.79 -15.44
N ASP A 121 -20.62 0.15 -14.53
CA ASP A 121 -19.64 0.76 -13.64
C ASP A 121 -19.53 -0.03 -12.33
N PRO A 122 -18.36 -0.64 -12.03
CA PRO A 122 -18.15 -1.39 -10.79
C PRO A 122 -18.38 -0.57 -9.51
N LYS A 123 -18.21 0.76 -9.54
CA LYS A 123 -18.48 1.62 -8.37
C LYS A 123 -19.97 1.72 -8.06
N VAL A 124 -20.83 1.62 -9.09
CA VAL A 124 -22.28 1.58 -8.96
C VAL A 124 -22.70 0.23 -8.36
N VAL A 125 -22.14 -0.87 -8.90
CA VAL A 125 -22.35 -2.23 -8.36
C VAL A 125 -21.89 -2.35 -6.91
N LEU A 126 -20.69 -1.87 -6.55
CA LEU A 126 -20.19 -1.86 -5.17
C LEU A 126 -21.10 -1.06 -4.23
N GLN A 127 -21.68 0.05 -4.71
CA GLN A 127 -22.64 0.83 -3.92
C GLN A 127 -23.97 0.08 -3.74
N ALA A 128 -24.42 -0.68 -4.75
CA ALA A 128 -25.58 -1.55 -4.65
C ALA A 128 -25.34 -2.69 -3.65
N ILE A 129 -24.18 -3.35 -3.69
CA ILE A 129 -23.75 -4.35 -2.69
C ILE A 129 -23.82 -3.75 -1.29
N ARG A 130 -23.23 -2.56 -1.09
CA ARG A 130 -23.26 -1.87 0.21
C ARG A 130 -24.69 -1.58 0.69
N ALA A 131 -25.58 -1.13 -0.20
CA ALA A 131 -26.97 -0.86 0.12
C ALA A 131 -27.73 -2.16 0.47
N LEU A 132 -27.48 -3.24 -0.27
CA LEU A 132 -28.08 -4.56 -0.05
C LEU A 132 -27.62 -5.21 1.26
N LEU A 133 -26.37 -4.99 1.69
CA LEU A 133 -25.86 -5.53 2.95
C LEU A 133 -26.62 -5.02 4.20
N VAL A 134 -27.35 -3.90 4.09
CA VAL A 134 -28.29 -3.45 5.14
C VAL A 134 -29.41 -4.48 5.35
N PHE A 135 -29.78 -5.21 4.29
CA PHE A 135 -30.81 -6.25 4.26
C PHE A 135 -30.21 -7.67 4.26
N ARG A 136 -29.00 -7.86 4.81
CA ARG A 136 -28.28 -9.14 4.77
C ARG A 136 -29.02 -10.36 5.33
N SER A 137 -30.07 -10.17 6.14
CA SER A 137 -30.90 -11.26 6.65
C SER A 137 -31.90 -11.80 5.61
N ASN A 138 -32.11 -11.07 4.51
CA ASN A 138 -33.01 -11.48 3.44
C ASN A 138 -32.34 -12.58 2.58
N PRO A 139 -32.97 -13.77 2.40
CA PRO A 139 -32.39 -14.87 1.64
C PRO A 139 -32.12 -14.56 0.16
N THR A 140 -33.00 -13.79 -0.49
CA THR A 140 -32.83 -13.36 -1.88
C THR A 140 -31.59 -12.49 -2.02
N VAL A 141 -31.38 -11.57 -1.08
CA VAL A 141 -30.18 -10.72 -1.06
C VAL A 141 -28.91 -11.56 -0.86
N GLN A 142 -28.93 -12.51 0.08
CA GLN A 142 -27.77 -13.39 0.28
C GLN A 142 -27.45 -14.24 -0.96
N GLY A 143 -28.46 -14.77 -1.65
CA GLY A 143 -28.29 -15.53 -2.87
C GLY A 143 -27.59 -14.70 -3.96
N ALA A 144 -28.15 -13.54 -4.27
CA ALA A 144 -27.61 -12.65 -5.29
C ALA A 144 -26.17 -12.18 -4.98
N LEU A 145 -25.88 -11.81 -3.72
CA LEU A 145 -24.53 -11.39 -3.34
C LEU A 145 -23.51 -12.54 -3.39
N LYS A 146 -23.92 -13.79 -3.16
CA LYS A 146 -23.03 -14.95 -3.29
C LYS A 146 -22.70 -15.27 -4.75
N GLU A 147 -23.64 -15.07 -5.68
CA GLU A 147 -23.38 -15.26 -7.11
C GLU A 147 -22.28 -14.33 -7.63
N LEU A 148 -22.16 -13.14 -7.05
CA LEU A 148 -21.13 -12.16 -7.41
C LEU A 148 -19.71 -12.50 -6.90
N ILE A 149 -19.51 -13.60 -6.16
CA ILE A 149 -18.18 -14.04 -5.73
C ILE A 149 -17.25 -14.34 -6.93
N THR A 150 -17.83 -14.71 -8.08
CA THR A 150 -17.12 -15.00 -9.33
C THR A 150 -17.18 -13.84 -10.34
N HIS A 151 -17.67 -12.67 -9.93
CA HIS A 151 -17.80 -11.50 -10.79
C HIS A 151 -16.44 -11.09 -11.40
N PRO A 152 -16.35 -10.69 -12.69
CA PRO A 152 -15.06 -10.40 -13.33
C PRO A 152 -14.23 -9.30 -12.66
N ASN A 153 -14.88 -8.31 -12.04
CA ASN A 153 -14.20 -7.24 -11.30
C ASN A 153 -13.68 -7.72 -9.93
N GLU A 154 -12.38 -7.57 -9.71
CA GLU A 154 -11.64 -8.06 -8.56
C GLU A 154 -12.01 -7.35 -7.25
N MET A 155 -12.39 -6.06 -7.30
CA MET A 155 -12.83 -5.34 -6.11
C MET A 155 -14.16 -5.89 -5.60
N ILE A 156 -15.09 -6.21 -6.50
CA ILE A 156 -16.37 -6.84 -6.14
C ILE A 156 -16.13 -8.21 -5.51
N GLN A 157 -15.28 -9.05 -6.13
CA GLN A 157 -14.91 -10.34 -5.55
C GLN A 157 -14.28 -10.18 -4.16
N SER A 158 -13.35 -9.23 -3.99
CA SER A 158 -12.64 -8.99 -2.72
C SER A 158 -13.60 -8.62 -1.59
N VAL A 159 -14.52 -7.67 -1.85
CA VAL A 159 -15.52 -7.24 -0.86
C VAL A 159 -16.39 -8.41 -0.43
N LEU A 160 -16.94 -9.17 -1.39
CA LEU A 160 -17.84 -10.28 -1.09
C LEU A 160 -17.12 -11.45 -0.42
N ARG A 161 -15.87 -11.74 -0.82
CA ARG A 161 -15.07 -12.77 -0.16
C ARG A 161 -14.80 -12.43 1.29
N LYS A 162 -14.49 -11.17 1.59
CA LYS A 162 -14.34 -10.70 2.97
C LYS A 162 -15.65 -10.85 3.76
N GLU A 163 -16.78 -10.48 3.18
CA GLU A 163 -18.06 -10.56 3.87
C GLU A 163 -18.54 -12.00 4.13
N PHE A 164 -18.34 -12.93 3.19
CA PHE A 164 -18.86 -14.29 3.31
C PHE A 164 -17.83 -15.33 3.80
N PHE A 165 -16.53 -15.11 3.58
CA PHE A 165 -15.48 -16.12 3.83
C PHE A 165 -14.37 -15.68 4.78
N SER A 166 -14.40 -14.47 5.37
CA SER A 166 -13.38 -14.03 6.35
C SER A 166 -13.32 -14.88 7.64
N LYS A 167 -14.15 -15.93 7.78
CA LYS A 167 -13.98 -16.96 8.80
C LYS A 167 -13.11 -18.12 8.31
N LYS A 168 -11.80 -17.95 8.46
CA LYS A 168 -10.85 -18.95 8.99
C LYS A 168 -9.56 -18.20 9.32
N SER A 169 -9.34 -17.96 10.61
CA SER A 169 -8.06 -17.46 11.10
C SER A 169 -6.94 -18.37 10.60
N LEU A 170 -5.93 -17.79 9.95
CA LEU A 170 -4.60 -18.41 9.87
C LEU A 170 -4.18 -18.84 11.28
N PRO A 171 -3.36 -19.89 11.44
CA PRO A 171 -2.89 -20.31 12.74
C PRO A 171 -2.32 -19.10 13.47
N VAL A 172 -2.92 -18.77 14.61
CA VAL A 172 -2.50 -17.65 15.46
C VAL A 172 -1.06 -17.95 15.86
N SER A 173 -0.11 -17.09 15.43
CA SER A 173 1.25 -17.10 15.95
C SER A 173 1.19 -17.19 17.48
N ARG A 174 2.04 -18.04 18.09
CA ARG A 174 2.08 -18.19 19.56
C ARG A 174 2.48 -16.89 20.26
N GLU A 175 3.20 -16.02 19.57
CA GLU A 175 3.69 -14.74 20.08
C GLU A 175 2.72 -13.61 19.73
N LYS A 176 2.68 -12.57 20.58
CA LYS A 176 1.90 -11.38 20.24
C LYS A 176 2.44 -10.75 18.97
N HIS A 177 1.60 -10.01 18.24
CA HIS A 177 2.00 -9.45 16.96
C HIS A 177 3.26 -8.55 17.06
N ALA A 178 3.43 -7.80 18.15
CA ALA A 178 4.61 -6.95 18.40
C ALA A 178 5.84 -7.70 18.96
N GLU A 179 5.67 -8.95 19.38
CA GLU A 179 6.76 -9.78 19.94
C GLU A 179 7.41 -10.62 18.82
N PHE A 180 8.63 -11.09 19.04
CA PHE A 180 9.38 -11.94 18.09
C PHE A 180 10.32 -12.89 18.85
N PRO A 181 10.85 -13.96 18.21
CA PRO A 181 11.70 -14.92 18.90
C PRO A 181 13.02 -14.30 19.37
N ASN A 182 13.30 -14.37 20.68
CA ASN A 182 14.46 -13.72 21.30
C ASN A 182 15.81 -14.11 20.69
N PHE A 183 15.97 -15.34 20.18
CA PHE A 183 17.22 -15.79 19.56
C PHE A 183 17.56 -15.08 18.23
N MET A 184 16.66 -14.25 17.72
CA MET A 184 16.90 -13.40 16.53
C MET A 184 17.29 -11.96 16.89
N LYS A 185 17.22 -11.58 18.17
CA LYS A 185 17.44 -10.21 18.64
C LYS A 185 18.90 -9.77 18.46
N ASN A 186 19.13 -8.74 17.63
CA ASN A 186 20.47 -8.20 17.33
C ASN A 186 21.46 -9.27 16.87
N VAL A 187 20.98 -10.20 16.03
CA VAL A 187 21.75 -11.34 15.55
C VAL A 187 22.16 -11.14 14.09
N VAL A 188 23.41 -11.47 13.80
CA VAL A 188 23.96 -11.63 12.47
C VAL A 188 24.32 -13.10 12.28
N VAL A 189 23.80 -13.74 11.24
CA VAL A 189 24.12 -15.14 10.93
C VAL A 189 25.01 -15.21 9.70
N TYR A 190 26.18 -15.81 9.88
CA TYR A 190 27.11 -16.11 8.81
C TYR A 190 26.73 -17.41 8.11
N GLY A 191 26.26 -17.31 6.86
CA GLY A 191 25.83 -18.44 6.04
C GLY A 191 24.95 -18.04 4.85
N ASP A 192 24.54 -19.03 4.04
CA ASP A 192 23.58 -18.82 2.95
C ASP A 192 22.18 -18.57 3.52
N VAL A 193 21.55 -17.48 3.11
CA VAL A 193 20.21 -17.07 3.57
C VAL A 193 19.15 -18.17 3.38
N ARG A 194 19.23 -18.97 2.31
CA ARG A 194 18.26 -20.06 2.04
C ARG A 194 18.37 -21.19 3.06
N GLU A 195 19.55 -21.41 3.62
CA GLU A 195 19.76 -22.39 4.69
C GLU A 195 19.36 -21.83 6.05
N ILE A 196 19.66 -20.55 6.30
CA ILE A 196 19.36 -19.88 7.58
C ILE A 196 17.85 -19.76 7.79
N LEU A 197 17.11 -19.34 6.76
CA LEU A 197 15.67 -19.08 6.88
C LEU A 197 14.84 -20.33 7.22
N LYS A 198 15.34 -21.54 6.94
CA LYS A 198 14.70 -22.82 7.35
C LYS A 198 14.51 -22.94 8.87
N TYR A 199 15.29 -22.20 9.66
CA TYR A 199 15.24 -22.21 11.12
C TYR A 199 14.54 -20.98 11.71
N VAL A 200 14.04 -20.07 10.87
CA VAL A 200 13.30 -18.88 11.31
C VAL A 200 11.80 -19.20 11.33
N PRO A 201 11.09 -19.02 12.46
CA PRO A 201 9.65 -19.22 12.53
C PRO A 201 8.87 -18.27 11.62
N ASP A 202 7.68 -18.71 11.20
CA ASP A 202 6.70 -17.86 10.51
C ASP A 202 6.40 -16.61 11.33
N GLU A 203 6.10 -15.49 10.67
CA GLU A 203 5.67 -14.26 11.33
C GLU A 203 6.60 -13.77 12.47
N SER A 204 7.91 -13.76 12.24
CA SER A 204 8.93 -13.28 13.17
C SER A 204 9.40 -11.84 12.90
N ALA A 205 9.43 -11.40 11.64
CA ALA A 205 9.99 -10.09 11.25
C ALA A 205 8.90 -9.01 11.08
N HIS A 206 9.21 -7.78 11.49
CA HIS A 206 8.31 -6.63 11.43
C HIS A 206 8.56 -5.73 10.21
N LEU A 207 9.78 -5.72 9.71
CA LEU A 207 10.18 -4.98 8.52
C LEU A 207 11.30 -5.76 7.84
N THR A 208 11.22 -5.94 6.53
CA THR A 208 12.38 -6.35 5.73
C THR A 208 12.78 -5.21 4.82
N PHE A 209 14.05 -4.81 4.83
CA PHE A 209 14.60 -3.87 3.84
C PHE A 209 15.90 -4.44 3.31
N THR A 210 16.04 -4.49 1.98
CA THR A 210 17.22 -5.10 1.37
C THR A 210 17.53 -4.55 0.00
N SER A 211 18.77 -4.78 -0.44
CA SER A 211 19.24 -4.56 -1.80
C SER A 211 19.99 -5.81 -2.26
N PRO A 212 19.36 -6.72 -3.02
CA PRO A 212 20.00 -7.96 -3.40
C PRO A 212 21.24 -7.73 -4.29
N PRO A 213 22.15 -8.71 -4.39
CA PRO A 213 23.21 -8.68 -5.40
C PRO A 213 22.61 -8.62 -6.81
N TYR A 214 22.91 -7.58 -7.60
CA TYR A 214 22.33 -7.46 -8.94
C TYR A 214 22.97 -8.42 -9.95
N TYR A 215 22.14 -8.97 -10.83
CA TYR A 215 22.51 -9.95 -11.86
C TYR A 215 23.80 -9.58 -12.62
N ASN A 216 24.90 -10.30 -12.34
CA ASN A 216 26.19 -10.17 -13.01
C ASN A 216 26.68 -8.72 -13.17
N ALA A 217 26.29 -7.83 -12.25
CA ALA A 217 26.68 -6.43 -12.26
C ALA A 217 28.04 -6.19 -11.60
N ARG A 218 28.50 -7.14 -10.77
CA ARG A 218 29.72 -7.08 -9.96
C ARG A 218 30.36 -8.47 -9.86
N ASP A 219 31.66 -8.50 -9.53
CA ASP A 219 32.51 -9.69 -9.61
C ASP A 219 32.20 -10.79 -8.56
N TYR A 220 31.31 -10.54 -7.61
CA TYR A 220 31.03 -11.44 -6.47
C TYR A 220 29.70 -12.22 -6.59
N SER A 221 28.95 -12.07 -7.68
CA SER A 221 27.69 -12.80 -7.88
C SER A 221 27.53 -13.15 -9.34
N ILE A 222 27.89 -14.40 -9.68
CA ILE A 222 27.78 -14.95 -11.02
C ILE A 222 26.58 -15.89 -11.07
N TYR A 223 25.63 -15.56 -11.93
CA TYR A 223 24.44 -16.36 -12.25
C TYR A 223 24.56 -16.84 -13.70
N GLN A 224 24.16 -18.08 -13.98
CA GLN A 224 24.24 -18.66 -15.33
C GLN A 224 23.24 -17.99 -16.27
N SER A 225 22.07 -17.61 -15.76
CA SER A 225 21.05 -16.91 -16.54
C SER A 225 20.27 -15.89 -15.71
N TYR A 226 19.59 -14.98 -16.40
CA TYR A 226 18.72 -14.01 -15.76
C TYR A 226 17.50 -14.67 -15.10
N SER A 227 16.99 -15.75 -15.69
CA SER A 227 15.88 -16.53 -15.10
C SER A 227 16.31 -17.18 -13.80
N GLU A 228 17.47 -17.82 -13.75
CA GLU A 228 18.04 -18.41 -12.53
C GLU A 228 18.23 -17.34 -11.44
N TYR A 229 18.65 -16.13 -11.81
CA TYR A 229 18.74 -15.02 -10.87
C TYR A 229 17.37 -14.62 -10.29
N LEU A 230 16.33 -14.51 -11.12
CA LEU A 230 14.98 -14.22 -10.64
C LEU A 230 14.41 -15.35 -9.78
N GLU A 231 14.69 -16.61 -10.13
CA GLU A 231 14.30 -17.78 -9.35
C GLU A 231 14.99 -17.80 -7.98
N PHE A 232 16.29 -17.50 -7.93
CA PHE A 232 17.03 -17.34 -6.68
C PHE A 232 16.39 -16.27 -5.77
N LEU A 233 16.07 -15.10 -6.32
CA LEU A 233 15.38 -14.06 -5.56
C LEU A 233 13.99 -14.50 -5.12
N ALA A 234 13.25 -15.19 -5.99
CA ALA A 234 11.92 -15.68 -5.68
C ALA A 234 11.93 -16.69 -4.53
N ASP A 235 12.91 -17.61 -4.49
CA ASP A 235 13.08 -18.57 -3.41
C ASP A 235 13.35 -17.88 -2.07
N VAL A 236 14.23 -16.88 -2.05
CA VAL A 236 14.51 -16.10 -0.84
C VAL A 236 13.28 -15.30 -0.42
N PHE A 237 12.64 -14.59 -1.35
CA PHE A 237 11.51 -13.70 -1.02
C PHE A 237 10.22 -14.45 -0.66
N LYS A 238 10.10 -15.72 -1.05
CA LYS A 238 9.07 -16.62 -0.53
C LYS A 238 9.26 -16.86 0.97
N GLU A 239 10.49 -17.09 1.41
CA GLU A 239 10.79 -17.23 2.84
C GLU A 239 10.68 -15.89 3.58
N VAL A 240 11.06 -14.77 2.96
CA VAL A 240 10.80 -13.42 3.50
C VAL A 240 9.30 -13.21 3.74
N HIS A 241 8.45 -13.62 2.80
CA HIS A 241 6.99 -13.53 2.98
C HIS A 241 6.52 -14.38 4.15
N ARG A 242 7.00 -15.62 4.26
CA ARG A 242 6.66 -16.53 5.36
C ARG A 242 6.99 -15.92 6.73
N ILE A 243 8.21 -15.41 6.90
CA ILE A 243 8.68 -14.86 8.18
C ILE A 243 8.14 -13.45 8.47
N THR A 244 7.73 -12.68 7.46
CA THR A 244 7.15 -11.35 7.68
C THR A 244 5.80 -11.50 8.36
N LYS A 245 5.54 -10.70 9.40
CA LYS A 245 4.23 -10.73 10.09
C LYS A 245 3.10 -10.20 9.20
N GLU A 246 1.88 -10.69 9.39
CA GLU A 246 0.70 -10.19 8.68
C GLU A 246 0.60 -8.65 8.71
N GLY A 247 0.34 -8.04 7.55
CA GLY A 247 0.19 -6.59 7.43
C GLY A 247 1.49 -5.79 7.52
N ARG A 248 2.65 -6.44 7.66
CA ARG A 248 3.97 -5.81 7.73
C ARG A 248 4.68 -5.73 6.39
N PHE A 249 5.75 -4.94 6.36
CA PHE A 249 6.32 -4.42 5.12
C PHE A 249 7.61 -5.13 4.69
N PHE A 250 7.77 -5.23 3.38
CA PHE A 250 8.98 -5.60 2.70
C PHE A 250 9.32 -4.53 1.67
N LEU A 251 10.47 -3.88 1.84
CA LEU A 251 10.99 -2.88 0.92
C LEU A 251 12.18 -3.46 0.17
N LEU A 252 12.14 -3.36 -1.15
CA LEU A 252 13.14 -3.95 -2.03
C LEU A 252 13.81 -2.86 -2.87
N ASN A 253 15.06 -2.53 -2.56
CA ASN A 253 15.87 -1.62 -3.37
C ASN A 253 16.49 -2.36 -4.57
N THR A 254 16.06 -2.03 -5.78
CA THR A 254 16.62 -2.57 -7.02
C THR A 254 16.71 -1.52 -8.11
N SER A 255 17.50 -1.77 -9.15
CA SER A 255 17.56 -0.89 -10.32
C SER A 255 17.67 -1.68 -11.62
N PRO A 256 17.24 -1.10 -12.75
CA PRO A 256 17.52 -1.70 -14.05
C PRO A 256 19.01 -1.69 -14.34
N ILE A 257 19.60 -2.86 -14.58
CA ILE A 257 21.01 -2.99 -14.92
C ILE A 257 21.25 -3.07 -16.42
N ILE A 258 22.49 -2.84 -16.83
CA ILE A 258 22.90 -2.92 -18.24
C ILE A 258 24.08 -3.87 -18.35
N ILE A 259 23.91 -4.89 -19.18
CA ILE A 259 24.98 -5.77 -19.60
C ILE A 259 25.61 -5.19 -20.88
N PRO A 260 26.92 -4.89 -20.87
CA PRO A 260 27.61 -4.36 -22.03
C PRO A 260 27.55 -5.36 -23.19
N ARG A 261 27.61 -4.83 -24.42
CA ARG A 261 27.70 -5.68 -25.61
C ARG A 261 28.98 -6.51 -25.57
N PHE A 262 28.92 -7.75 -26.03
CA PHE A 262 30.09 -8.62 -26.18
C PHE A 262 31.04 -8.12 -27.28
N SER A 263 30.50 -7.69 -28.43
CA SER A 263 31.28 -7.18 -29.55
C SER A 263 30.56 -6.03 -30.29
N ARG A 264 31.23 -5.40 -31.27
CA ARG A 264 30.64 -4.30 -32.07
C ARG A 264 29.41 -4.71 -32.87
N GLN A 265 29.25 -5.99 -33.16
CA GLN A 265 28.09 -6.55 -33.88
C GLN A 265 26.89 -6.80 -32.96
N HIS A 266 27.08 -6.72 -31.64
CA HIS A 266 26.03 -6.96 -30.65
C HIS A 266 25.56 -5.66 -30.00
N SER A 267 24.34 -5.64 -29.50
CA SER A 267 23.80 -4.55 -28.68
C SER A 267 24.00 -4.83 -27.19
N SER A 268 24.07 -3.77 -26.39
CA SER A 268 23.97 -3.89 -24.93
C SER A 268 22.54 -4.26 -24.55
N LYS A 269 22.35 -5.11 -23.54
CA LYS A 269 21.02 -5.49 -23.04
C LYS A 269 20.73 -4.82 -21.70
N ARG A 270 19.51 -4.34 -21.51
CA ARG A 270 19.03 -3.80 -20.22
C ARG A 270 18.09 -4.81 -19.58
N TYR A 271 18.30 -5.10 -18.30
CA TYR A 271 17.44 -5.98 -17.52
C TYR A 271 16.67 -5.15 -16.49
N PRO A 272 15.33 -5.09 -16.60
CA PRO A 272 14.48 -4.29 -15.72
C PRO A 272 14.12 -5.04 -14.42
N ILE A 273 15.13 -5.38 -13.61
CA ILE A 273 14.99 -6.16 -12.35
C ILE A 273 13.75 -5.81 -11.50
N PRO A 274 13.50 -4.54 -11.10
CA PRO A 274 12.33 -4.19 -10.27
C PRO A 274 10.99 -4.61 -10.88
N PHE A 275 10.89 -4.59 -12.20
CA PHE A 275 9.67 -4.90 -12.94
C PHE A 275 9.54 -6.40 -13.18
N ASP A 276 10.64 -7.10 -13.43
CA ASP A 276 10.62 -8.54 -13.70
C ASP A 276 10.39 -9.38 -12.44
N ILE A 277 10.84 -8.90 -11.27
CA ILE A 277 10.61 -9.59 -9.98
C ILE A 277 9.21 -9.32 -9.41
N HIS A 278 8.58 -8.21 -9.78
CA HIS A 278 7.28 -7.80 -9.23
C HIS A 278 6.17 -8.88 -9.39
N PRO A 279 5.97 -9.52 -10.55
CA PRO A 279 4.95 -10.57 -10.70
C PRO A 279 5.15 -11.75 -9.75
N TYR A 280 6.40 -12.14 -9.48
CA TYR A 280 6.72 -13.20 -8.52
C TYR A 280 6.25 -12.81 -7.11
N LEU A 281 6.52 -11.58 -6.70
CA LEU A 281 6.11 -11.07 -5.38
C LEU A 281 4.59 -11.02 -5.23
N ILE A 282 3.86 -10.55 -6.25
CA ILE A 282 2.39 -10.54 -6.23
C ILE A 282 1.83 -11.97 -6.12
N GLN A 283 2.37 -12.92 -6.88
CA GLN A 283 1.95 -14.33 -6.83
C GLN A 283 2.23 -14.99 -5.47
N MET A 284 3.29 -14.58 -4.77
CA MET A 284 3.59 -15.06 -3.40
C MET A 284 2.61 -14.53 -2.35
N GLY A 285 1.79 -13.53 -2.68
CA GLY A 285 0.84 -12.91 -1.77
C GLY A 285 1.34 -11.62 -1.11
N TRP A 286 2.32 -10.94 -1.72
CA TRP A 286 2.60 -9.55 -1.41
C TRP A 286 1.58 -8.63 -2.07
N GLU A 287 1.21 -7.56 -1.38
CA GLU A 287 0.48 -6.43 -1.95
C GLU A 287 1.48 -5.33 -2.27
N PHE A 288 1.47 -4.83 -3.51
CA PHE A 288 2.22 -3.65 -3.87
C PHE A 288 1.53 -2.41 -3.30
N ILE A 289 2.28 -1.59 -2.57
CA ILE A 289 1.78 -0.38 -1.92
C ILE A 289 2.23 0.86 -2.67
N ASP A 290 3.52 0.95 -3.00
CA ASP A 290 4.10 2.12 -3.63
C ASP A 290 5.46 1.81 -4.29
N ASP A 291 5.90 2.67 -5.22
CA ASP A 291 7.25 2.69 -5.77
C ASP A 291 7.95 4.00 -5.38
N ILE A 292 8.87 3.91 -4.43
CA ILE A 292 9.69 5.04 -4.05
C ILE A 292 10.88 5.12 -5.01
N VAL A 293 11.06 6.27 -5.65
CA VAL A 293 12.16 6.55 -6.57
C VAL A 293 13.28 7.22 -5.80
N TRP A 294 14.35 6.48 -5.53
CA TRP A 294 15.57 7.04 -4.97
C TRP A 294 16.38 7.71 -6.07
N VAL A 295 16.48 9.04 -6.01
CA VAL A 295 17.22 9.88 -6.95
C VAL A 295 18.58 10.21 -6.36
N LYS A 296 19.62 9.92 -7.14
CA LYS A 296 21.01 10.27 -6.84
C LYS A 296 21.44 11.50 -7.65
N PRO A 297 22.40 12.30 -7.19
CA PRO A 297 22.97 13.38 -7.99
C PRO A 297 23.52 12.86 -9.33
N GLU A 298 23.35 13.61 -10.41
CA GLU A 298 23.83 13.18 -11.73
C GLU A 298 25.35 12.98 -11.76
N ALA A 299 26.09 13.74 -10.94
CA ALA A 299 27.54 13.62 -10.81
C ALA A 299 28.01 12.28 -10.23
N SER A 300 27.14 11.53 -9.52
CA SER A 300 27.50 10.26 -8.90
C SER A 300 27.30 9.04 -9.82
N VAL A 301 26.85 9.24 -11.07
CA VAL A 301 26.60 8.13 -12.00
C VAL A 301 27.48 8.22 -13.25
N LYS A 302 27.71 7.07 -13.88
CA LYS A 302 28.53 7.01 -15.10
C LYS A 302 27.86 7.82 -16.22
N ASN A 303 28.60 8.76 -16.80
CA ASN A 303 28.15 9.50 -17.98
C ASN A 303 28.04 8.56 -19.21
N ARG A 304 26.83 8.47 -19.76
CA ARG A 304 26.47 7.67 -20.93
C ARG A 304 26.00 8.51 -22.11
N ASN A 305 25.86 9.81 -21.91
CA ASN A 305 25.34 10.75 -22.89
C ASN A 305 26.45 11.43 -23.72
N ALA A 306 27.73 11.19 -23.39
CA ALA A 306 28.87 11.83 -24.04
C ALA A 306 28.89 11.69 -25.57
N GLY A 307 28.54 10.51 -26.11
CA GLY A 307 28.46 10.32 -27.56
C GLY A 307 27.34 11.15 -28.19
N PHE A 308 26.15 11.13 -27.59
CA PHE A 308 25.01 11.90 -28.09
C PHE A 308 25.23 13.41 -27.99
N LEU A 309 25.96 13.89 -26.99
CA LEU A 309 26.39 15.29 -26.89
C LEU A 309 27.17 15.73 -28.13
N GLN A 310 28.00 14.84 -28.70
CA GLN A 310 28.82 15.14 -29.87
C GLN A 310 28.02 15.13 -31.17
N HIS A 311 27.24 14.07 -31.41
CA HIS A 311 26.66 13.84 -32.73
C HIS A 311 25.17 14.20 -32.84
N ARG A 312 24.42 14.33 -31.72
CA ARG A 312 22.99 14.72 -31.66
C ARG A 312 22.08 13.90 -32.59
N LYS A 313 22.39 12.63 -32.82
CA LYS A 313 21.69 11.78 -33.80
C LYS A 313 20.48 11.12 -33.12
N PRO A 314 19.28 11.16 -33.72
CA PRO A 314 18.14 10.38 -33.25
C PRO A 314 18.49 8.90 -33.06
N LEU A 315 17.76 8.22 -32.16
CA LEU A 315 17.99 6.82 -31.72
C LEU A 315 19.24 6.55 -30.86
N ALA A 316 20.18 7.49 -30.77
CA ALA A 316 21.40 7.32 -29.99
C ALA A 316 21.35 8.00 -28.61
N TYR A 317 20.27 8.70 -28.26
CA TYR A 317 20.07 9.29 -26.94
C TYR A 317 19.95 8.21 -25.86
N LYS A 318 20.79 8.31 -24.83
CA LYS A 318 20.80 7.41 -23.68
C LYS A 318 21.02 8.21 -22.40
N PRO A 319 19.98 8.45 -21.58
CA PRO A 319 20.12 9.23 -20.36
C PRO A 319 21.00 8.50 -19.33
N ASN A 320 21.60 9.30 -18.44
CA ASN A 320 22.30 8.80 -17.27
C ASN A 320 21.27 8.23 -16.28
N PRO A 321 21.39 6.97 -15.84
CA PRO A 321 20.45 6.37 -14.91
C PRO A 321 20.77 6.84 -13.48
N VAL A 322 20.10 7.92 -13.06
CA VAL A 322 20.28 8.53 -11.72
C VAL A 322 19.36 7.92 -10.66
N THR A 323 18.47 7.01 -11.03
CA THR A 323 17.44 6.48 -10.13
C THR A 323 17.62 5.01 -9.79
N GLU A 324 17.21 4.65 -8.57
CA GLU A 324 16.90 3.29 -8.12
C GLU A 324 15.47 3.25 -7.58
N TYR A 325 14.89 2.05 -7.48
CA TYR A 325 13.52 1.84 -6.99
C TYR A 325 13.57 1.13 -5.66
N VAL A 326 12.96 1.75 -4.64
CA VAL A 326 12.59 1.10 -3.39
C VAL A 326 11.13 0.70 -3.51
N MET A 327 10.91 -0.53 -3.98
CA MET A 327 9.57 -1.08 -4.18
C MET A 327 8.98 -1.45 -2.81
N VAL A 328 7.81 -0.89 -2.46
CA VAL A 328 7.17 -1.06 -1.17
C VAL A 328 6.08 -2.12 -1.27
N TYR A 329 6.27 -3.22 -0.55
CA TYR A 329 5.30 -4.31 -0.46
C TYR A 329 4.80 -4.46 0.98
N ARG A 330 3.57 -4.98 1.11
CA ARG A 330 2.98 -5.36 2.39
C ARG A 330 2.47 -6.78 2.32
N LYS A 331 2.71 -7.58 3.37
CA LYS A 331 2.12 -8.91 3.48
C LYS A 331 0.61 -8.75 3.60
N LYS A 332 -0.14 -9.39 2.70
CA LYS A 332 -1.59 -9.25 2.58
C LYS A 332 -2.29 -9.41 3.94
N THR A 333 -3.25 -8.52 4.20
CA THR A 333 -4.11 -8.57 5.41
C THR A 333 -5.49 -7.99 5.13
N ASP A 334 -6.51 -8.55 5.76
CA ASP A 334 -7.87 -7.98 5.77
C ASP A 334 -8.09 -7.00 6.94
N LYS A 335 -7.09 -6.85 7.81
CA LYS A 335 -7.15 -6.04 9.02
C LYS A 335 -6.82 -4.58 8.69
N LEU A 336 -7.52 -3.66 9.34
CA LEU A 336 -7.28 -2.23 9.19
C LEU A 336 -5.98 -1.83 9.90
N ILE A 337 -5.38 -0.71 9.49
CA ILE A 337 -4.13 -0.20 10.08
C ILE A 337 -4.24 -0.01 11.60
N ASP A 338 -5.39 0.45 12.10
CA ASP A 338 -5.67 0.60 13.53
C ASP A 338 -5.49 -0.70 14.33
N TRP A 339 -5.76 -1.85 13.72
CA TRP A 339 -5.54 -3.14 14.39
C TRP A 339 -4.06 -3.36 14.68
N ALA A 340 -3.17 -3.04 13.73
CA ALA A 340 -1.72 -3.16 13.90
C ALA A 340 -1.21 -2.17 14.96
N MET A 341 -1.71 -0.94 14.96
CA MET A 341 -1.32 0.08 15.94
C MET A 341 -1.69 -0.32 17.39
N ARG A 342 -2.84 -0.98 17.57
CA ARG A 342 -3.30 -1.45 18.90
C ARG A 342 -2.51 -2.62 19.48
N GLN A 343 -1.56 -3.18 18.73
CA GLN A 343 -0.68 -4.25 19.23
C GLN A 343 0.49 -3.71 20.08
N TYR A 344 0.69 -2.40 20.09
CA TYR A 344 1.74 -1.72 20.85
C TYR A 344 1.15 -0.99 22.06
N ASP A 345 1.94 -0.88 23.12
CA ASP A 345 1.61 0.00 24.23
C ASP A 345 1.69 1.49 23.80
N TRP A 346 1.05 2.34 24.60
CA TRP A 346 0.93 3.77 24.26
C TRP A 346 2.27 4.49 24.20
N ASP A 347 3.25 4.09 25.02
CA ASP A 347 4.55 4.73 25.06
C ASP A 347 5.35 4.40 23.78
N THR A 348 5.38 3.13 23.37
CA THR A 348 5.97 2.72 22.09
C THR A 348 5.36 3.46 20.91
N VAL A 349 4.02 3.59 20.87
CA VAL A 349 3.34 4.36 19.81
C VAL A 349 3.74 5.82 19.83
N LYS A 350 3.80 6.44 21.01
CA LYS A 350 4.18 7.85 21.15
C LYS A 350 5.62 8.09 20.72
N GLN A 351 6.56 7.24 21.15
CA GLN A 351 7.98 7.39 20.84
C GLN A 351 8.32 7.06 19.38
N SER A 352 7.47 6.29 18.69
CA SER A 352 7.67 5.92 17.29
C SER A 352 7.15 6.96 16.30
N LYS A 353 6.51 8.04 16.77
CA LYS A 353 6.01 9.10 15.88
C LYS A 353 7.16 9.80 15.14
N VAL A 354 7.00 9.94 13.83
CA VAL A 354 7.86 10.79 13.00
C VAL A 354 7.35 12.23 13.12
N LEU A 355 8.05 13.04 13.93
CA LEU A 355 7.69 14.43 14.21
C LEU A 355 8.49 15.44 13.37
N GLU A 356 9.58 14.97 12.76
CA GLU A 356 10.41 15.74 11.84
C GLU A 356 9.72 15.91 10.47
N GLU A 357 10.28 16.79 9.64
CA GLU A 357 9.85 16.91 8.25
C GLU A 357 10.10 15.59 7.49
N TYR A 358 9.20 15.28 6.57
CA TYR A 358 9.24 14.05 5.78
C TYR A 358 8.83 14.34 4.34
N GLU A 359 9.29 13.52 3.41
CA GLU A 359 8.93 13.62 2.01
C GLU A 359 7.47 13.23 1.80
N THR A 360 6.69 14.17 1.27
CA THR A 360 5.28 13.92 0.91
C THR A 360 5.13 13.25 -0.47
N SER A 361 6.20 13.24 -1.27
CA SER A 361 6.25 12.56 -2.57
C SER A 361 6.98 11.22 -2.47
N ASN A 362 6.74 10.34 -3.44
CA ASN A 362 7.50 9.09 -3.61
C ASN A 362 8.90 9.30 -4.22
N ILE A 363 9.38 10.54 -4.36
CA ILE A 363 10.73 10.87 -4.82
C ILE A 363 11.61 11.16 -3.60
N TRP A 364 12.66 10.38 -3.42
CA TRP A 364 13.64 10.56 -2.34
C TRP A 364 15.00 10.93 -2.92
N GLU A 365 15.44 12.16 -2.67
CA GLU A 365 16.76 12.64 -3.08
C GLU A 365 17.76 12.36 -1.95
N ILE A 366 18.64 11.38 -2.17
CA ILE A 366 19.63 10.96 -1.16
C ILE A 366 20.96 10.70 -1.86
N ASP A 367 22.03 11.29 -1.33
CA ASP A 367 23.37 11.08 -1.86
C ASP A 367 23.86 9.65 -1.63
N PRO A 368 24.47 9.00 -2.65
CA PRO A 368 25.07 7.68 -2.47
C PRO A 368 26.33 7.75 -1.61
N VAL A 369 26.66 6.65 -0.94
CA VAL A 369 27.88 6.52 -0.12
C VAL A 369 28.89 5.61 -0.81
N PHE A 370 30.18 5.95 -0.69
CA PHE A 370 31.28 5.11 -1.14
C PHE A 370 31.88 4.34 0.04
N ASP A 371 32.09 3.03 -0.12
CA ASP A 371 32.80 2.19 0.84
C ASP A 371 33.90 1.39 0.10
N LYS A 372 35.08 1.31 0.71
CA LYS A 372 36.27 0.65 0.12
C LYS A 372 36.17 -0.87 0.12
N VAL A 373 35.41 -1.44 1.06
CA VAL A 373 35.26 -2.89 1.29
C VAL A 373 34.02 -3.42 0.57
N HIS A 374 32.93 -2.66 0.56
CA HIS A 374 31.67 -3.01 -0.08
C HIS A 374 31.30 -2.00 -1.19
N SER A 375 31.42 -2.43 -2.44
CA SER A 375 31.24 -1.53 -3.60
C SER A 375 29.80 -1.06 -3.88
N ALA A 376 28.81 -1.57 -3.14
CA ALA A 376 27.39 -1.31 -3.35
C ALA A 376 26.61 -1.11 -2.03
N VAL A 377 27.12 -0.30 -1.11
CA VAL A 377 26.44 0.00 0.16
C VAL A 377 25.32 1.01 -0.08
N PHE A 378 24.09 0.72 0.40
CA PHE A 378 23.05 1.74 0.44
C PHE A 378 23.32 2.77 1.56
N PRO A 379 23.04 4.07 1.35
CA PRO A 379 23.27 5.10 2.36
C PRO A 379 22.52 4.82 3.66
N LYS A 380 23.16 5.13 4.80
CA LYS A 380 22.51 5.01 6.11
C LYS A 380 21.22 5.83 6.19
N GLU A 381 21.18 6.99 5.54
CA GLU A 381 19.97 7.84 5.51
C GLU A 381 18.79 7.14 4.83
N LEU A 382 19.03 6.37 3.77
CA LEU A 382 17.99 5.57 3.13
C LEU A 382 17.42 4.53 4.12
N CYS A 383 18.27 3.86 4.89
CA CYS A 383 17.84 2.95 5.95
C CYS A 383 17.05 3.66 7.04
N ASN A 384 17.54 4.81 7.51
CA ASN A 384 16.91 5.58 8.58
C ASN A 384 15.46 5.90 8.21
N ARG A 385 15.26 6.39 6.99
CA ARG A 385 13.94 6.76 6.48
C ARG A 385 13.01 5.57 6.39
N VAL A 386 13.48 4.45 5.84
CA VAL A 386 12.71 3.20 5.77
C VAL A 386 12.32 2.70 7.16
N ILE A 387 13.26 2.65 8.12
CA ILE A 387 12.99 2.17 9.48
C ILE A 387 11.99 3.08 10.19
N LYS A 388 12.16 4.41 10.12
CA LYS A 388 11.26 5.37 10.77
C LYS A 388 9.84 5.29 10.24
N LEU A 389 9.66 5.15 8.92
CA LEU A 389 8.34 5.22 8.27
C LEU A 389 7.58 3.88 8.31
N TYR A 390 8.28 2.74 8.39
CA TYR A 390 7.67 1.42 8.23
C TYR A 390 7.82 0.48 9.44
N SER A 391 8.31 0.96 10.59
CA SER A 391 8.41 0.17 11.83
C SER A 391 8.18 1.00 13.10
N TYR A 392 7.81 0.33 14.19
CA TYR A 392 7.79 0.90 15.54
C TYR A 392 9.13 0.68 16.25
N LYS A 393 9.43 1.47 17.28
CA LYS A 393 10.54 1.19 18.20
C LYS A 393 10.38 -0.20 18.81
N GLY A 394 11.49 -0.92 18.96
CA GLY A 394 11.51 -2.30 19.43
C GLY A 394 11.13 -3.34 18.37
N ASP A 395 10.72 -2.95 17.16
CA ASP A 395 10.47 -3.90 16.07
C ASP A 395 11.77 -4.59 15.61
N LEU A 396 11.62 -5.81 15.11
CA LEU A 396 12.70 -6.60 14.49
C LEU A 396 12.79 -6.31 12.98
N ILE A 397 13.91 -5.75 12.56
CA ILE A 397 14.23 -5.38 11.17
C ILE A 397 15.14 -6.44 10.54
N PHE A 398 14.79 -6.91 9.34
CA PHE A 398 15.48 -8.00 8.65
C PHE A 398 16.18 -7.53 7.38
N ASP A 399 17.41 -8.02 7.16
CA ASP A 399 18.11 -7.96 5.87
C ASP A 399 18.63 -9.35 5.44
N PRO A 400 18.09 -9.97 4.38
CA PRO A 400 18.61 -11.22 3.83
C PRO A 400 19.99 -11.08 3.14
N PHE A 401 20.40 -9.86 2.79
CA PHE A 401 21.63 -9.56 2.04
C PHE A 401 22.40 -8.42 2.71
N ALA A 402 22.79 -8.63 3.97
CA ALA A 402 23.20 -7.55 4.87
C ALA A 402 24.42 -6.74 4.40
N GLY A 403 25.31 -7.31 3.59
CA GLY A 403 26.50 -6.64 3.10
C GLY A 403 27.32 -6.10 4.28
N SER A 404 27.61 -4.80 4.29
CA SER A 404 28.35 -4.17 5.39
C SER A 404 27.58 -4.04 6.72
N GLY A 405 26.30 -4.41 6.78
CA GLY A 405 25.44 -4.29 7.97
C GLY A 405 24.85 -2.91 8.21
N THR A 406 24.78 -2.07 7.17
CA THR A 406 24.28 -0.69 7.29
C THR A 406 22.87 -0.63 7.87
N LEU A 407 22.01 -1.61 7.53
CA LEU A 407 20.66 -1.69 8.09
C LEU A 407 20.65 -1.95 9.60
N GLY A 408 21.47 -2.88 10.09
CA GLY A 408 21.55 -3.20 11.52
C GLY A 408 22.04 -2.01 12.34
N LYS A 409 23.02 -1.26 11.81
CA LYS A 409 23.49 -0.01 12.44
C LYS A 409 22.37 1.02 12.54
N ALA A 410 21.66 1.26 11.44
CA ALA A 410 20.51 2.18 11.44
C ALA A 410 19.39 1.70 12.39
N ALA A 411 19.18 0.40 12.52
CA ALA A 411 18.22 -0.16 13.47
C ALA A 411 18.60 0.17 14.92
N ILE A 412 19.87 -0.05 15.31
CA ILE A 412 20.36 0.31 16.66
C ILE A 412 20.15 1.80 16.93
N ASP A 413 20.59 2.67 16.02
CA ASP A 413 20.51 4.13 16.19
C ASP A 413 19.07 4.65 16.30
N LEU A 414 18.10 3.86 15.88
CA LEU A 414 16.68 4.18 15.90
C LEU A 414 15.90 3.34 16.92
N ASP A 415 16.56 2.69 17.88
CA ASP A 415 15.93 1.87 18.92
C ASP A 415 15.08 0.71 18.35
N ARG A 416 15.57 0.05 17.30
CA ARG A 416 15.01 -1.19 16.73
C ARG A 416 16.00 -2.33 16.91
N TYR A 417 15.49 -3.56 16.87
CA TYR A 417 16.33 -4.75 16.84
C TYR A 417 16.56 -5.19 15.40
N PHE A 418 17.65 -5.90 15.14
CA PHE A 418 17.91 -6.44 13.81
C PHE A 418 18.13 -7.95 13.79
N PHE A 419 17.84 -8.54 12.64
CA PHE A 419 18.29 -9.86 12.23
C PHE A 419 18.95 -9.71 10.86
N LEU A 420 20.19 -10.15 10.68
CA LEU A 420 20.94 -9.98 9.43
C LEU A 420 21.50 -11.32 8.97
N THR A 421 21.51 -11.57 7.66
CA THR A 421 22.24 -12.71 7.08
C THR A 421 23.24 -12.26 6.03
N GLU A 422 24.42 -12.87 6.06
CA GLU A 422 25.49 -12.58 5.10
C GLU A 422 26.37 -13.82 4.90
N LYS A 423 26.73 -14.10 3.65
CA LYS A 423 27.49 -15.30 3.26
C LYS A 423 28.98 -15.01 3.04
N GLU A 424 29.37 -13.76 2.84
CA GLU A 424 30.73 -13.34 2.54
C GLU A 424 31.47 -12.98 3.83
N ARG A 425 32.53 -13.74 4.15
CA ARG A 425 33.31 -13.54 5.37
C ARG A 425 33.82 -12.11 5.56
N LYS A 426 34.29 -11.45 4.49
CA LYS A 426 34.80 -10.07 4.54
C LYS A 426 33.75 -9.08 5.04
N TYR A 427 32.48 -9.33 4.76
CA TYR A 427 31.37 -8.48 5.16
C TYR A 427 30.97 -8.77 6.61
N ILE A 428 30.99 -10.03 7.05
CA ILE A 428 30.85 -10.39 8.47
C ILE A 428 31.94 -9.72 9.33
N GLU A 429 33.20 -9.71 8.87
CA GLU A 429 34.29 -9.04 9.58
C GLU A 429 34.08 -7.53 9.66
N ARG A 430 33.53 -6.91 8.60
CA ARG A 430 33.14 -5.49 8.61
C ARG A 430 32.01 -5.22 9.62
N ILE A 431 30.97 -6.05 9.62
CA ILE A 431 29.86 -5.94 10.59
C ILE A 431 30.38 -6.05 12.02
N ARG A 432 31.31 -6.97 12.29
CA ARG A 432 31.94 -7.12 13.61
C ARG A 432 32.66 -5.86 14.07
N GLN A 433 33.32 -5.13 13.16
CA GLN A 433 33.99 -3.88 13.50
C GLN A 433 33.03 -2.74 13.79
N GLU A 434 31.88 -2.68 13.09
CA GLU A 434 30.95 -1.56 13.21
C GLU A 434 29.89 -1.73 14.31
N ILE A 435 29.42 -2.97 14.52
CA ILE A 435 28.31 -3.28 15.43
C ILE A 435 28.79 -4.10 16.64
N GLY A 436 29.93 -4.78 16.54
CA GLY A 436 30.47 -5.63 17.61
C GLY A 436 31.30 -4.93 18.68
N SER A 437 31.55 -3.61 18.59
CA SER A 437 32.31 -2.89 19.61
C SER A 437 31.43 -2.56 20.81
N LYS A 438 31.70 -3.19 21.95
CA LYS A 438 31.12 -2.82 23.27
C LYS A 438 31.38 -1.35 23.57
N SER A 439 30.36 -0.51 23.46
CA SER A 439 30.33 0.77 24.16
C SER A 439 30.23 0.47 25.66
N LEU A 440 30.96 1.20 26.51
CA LEU A 440 30.90 1.06 27.97
C LEU A 440 29.50 1.32 28.57
N PHE A 441 28.55 1.79 27.75
CA PHE A 441 27.22 2.21 28.15
C PHE A 441 26.08 1.52 27.37
N ASP A 442 26.37 0.61 26.42
CA ASP A 442 25.32 -0.05 25.63
C ASP A 442 24.90 -1.40 26.22
N GLU A 443 23.63 -1.49 26.62
CA GLU A 443 22.96 -2.74 27.03
C GLU A 443 22.57 -3.63 25.83
N THR A 444 22.80 -3.19 24.59
CA THR A 444 22.44 -3.91 23.36
C THR A 444 23.58 -4.77 22.84
N GLU A 445 23.84 -5.90 23.48
CA GLU A 445 24.82 -6.88 22.98
C GLU A 445 24.35 -7.43 21.61
N SER A 446 25.22 -7.32 20.60
CA SER A 446 24.99 -7.87 19.26
C SER A 446 25.76 -9.18 19.10
N HIS A 447 25.14 -10.18 18.48
CA HIS A 447 25.72 -11.52 18.34
C HIS A 447 25.98 -11.87 16.88
N ILE A 448 27.18 -12.35 16.58
CA ILE A 448 27.52 -12.90 15.28
C ILE A 448 27.67 -14.41 15.43
N LEU A 449 26.81 -15.16 14.75
CA LEU A 449 26.71 -16.61 14.88
C LEU A 449 27.06 -17.28 13.56
N HIS A 450 27.75 -18.43 13.62
CA HIS A 450 27.78 -19.35 12.50
C HIS A 450 26.43 -20.07 12.37
N ILE A 451 26.06 -20.51 11.17
CA ILE A 451 24.77 -21.17 10.93
C ILE A 451 24.47 -22.35 11.87
N GLU A 452 25.48 -23.13 12.26
CA GLU A 452 25.31 -24.26 13.19
C GLU A 452 24.97 -23.82 14.62
N GLU A 453 25.51 -22.69 15.07
CA GLU A 453 25.19 -22.10 16.38
C GLU A 453 23.77 -21.56 16.38
N PHE A 454 23.40 -20.84 15.31
CA PHE A 454 22.05 -20.34 15.10
C PHE A 454 21.01 -21.47 15.08
N ARG A 455 21.33 -22.58 14.39
CA ARG A 455 20.48 -23.78 14.34
C ARG A 455 20.22 -24.36 15.73
N LYS A 456 21.24 -24.46 16.58
CA LYS A 456 21.08 -24.97 17.96
C LYS A 456 20.17 -24.07 18.78
N LEU A 457 20.35 -22.74 18.68
CA LEU A 457 19.50 -21.76 19.36
C LEU A 457 18.05 -21.85 18.89
N ALA A 458 17.82 -21.92 17.58
CA ALA A 458 16.48 -22.00 17.00
C ALA A 458 15.71 -23.27 17.43
N LYS A 459 16.42 -24.37 17.68
CA LYS A 459 15.84 -25.63 18.19
C LYS A 459 15.70 -25.69 19.71
N GLY A 460 16.23 -24.71 20.44
CA GLY A 460 16.29 -24.74 21.90
C GLY A 460 17.24 -25.81 22.46
N GLU A 461 18.24 -26.24 21.68
CA GLU A 461 19.21 -27.28 22.06
C GLU A 461 20.32 -26.77 23.02
N ASN A 462 20.19 -25.54 23.54
CA ASN A 462 21.04 -25.03 24.62
C ASN A 462 20.28 -25.11 25.95
N ARG A 463 20.23 -26.32 26.50
CA ARG A 463 20.09 -26.60 27.94
C ARG A 463 21.13 -27.61 28.36
#